data_AF-A0A3M6UEX7-F1
#
_entry.id   AF-A0A3M6UEX7-F1
#
_cell.length_a   1.000
_cell.length_b   1.000
_cell.length_c   1.000
_cell.angle_alpha   90.00
_cell.angle_beta   90.00
_cell.angle_gamma   90.00
#
_symmetry.space_group_name_H-M   'P 1'
#
loop_
_entity.id
_entity.type
_entity.pdbx_description
1 polymer ?
#
loop_
_entity_poly.entity_id
_entity_poly.type
_entity_poly.pdbx_seq_one_letter_code
_entity_poly.pdbx_strand_id
1 'polypeptide(L)'
;MENMTVGQLDTNLRRFYAEARNKSGESYSKSSLLGFRLSFERYLNALPLSRGLKLSSDPRFKRSNEILNAQIVRLKRQGKENVTHKPALESEDLMKLKTWPAIALSNPLALLSNVWFNVVLFFCRRGREGQRQLEKTSFKFEVDASGR
;
A
#
# COMPACT_ATOMS: atom_id res chain seq x y z
N MET A 1 -27.00 1.52 -0.88
CA MET A 1 -26.29 0.55 0.00
C MET A 1 -26.75 0.63 1.44
N GLU A 2 -27.16 1.82 1.89
CA GLU A 2 -27.43 2.16 3.29
C GLU A 2 -28.56 1.31 3.91
N ASN A 3 -29.68 1.13 3.20
CA ASN A 3 -30.85 0.39 3.70
C ASN A 3 -31.03 -1.02 3.10
N MET A 4 -29.96 -1.65 2.61
CA MET A 4 -30.03 -2.99 2.01
C MET A 4 -29.96 -4.08 3.08
N THR A 5 -30.77 -5.13 2.91
CA THR A 5 -30.61 -6.39 3.65
C THR A 5 -29.23 -7.00 3.37
N VAL A 6 -28.76 -7.86 4.28
CA VAL A 6 -27.45 -8.52 4.11
C VAL A 6 -27.39 -9.35 2.83
N GLY A 7 -28.46 -10.05 2.46
CA GLY A 7 -28.51 -10.85 1.22
C GLY A 7 -28.48 -10.00 -0.06
N GLN A 8 -29.15 -8.85 -0.06
CA GLN A 8 -29.06 -7.89 -1.17
C GLN A 8 -27.65 -7.31 -1.29
N LEU A 9 -27.03 -7.00 -0.15
CA LEU A 9 -25.66 -6.52 -0.14
C LEU A 9 -24.67 -7.56 -0.68
N ASP A 10 -24.76 -8.83 -0.24
CA ASP A 10 -23.95 -9.93 -0.78
C ASP A 10 -24.16 -10.10 -2.30
N THR A 11 -25.41 -10.04 -2.76
CA THR A 11 -25.73 -10.12 -4.20
C THR A 11 -25.08 -8.99 -5.00
N ASN A 12 -25.14 -7.76 -4.48
CA ASN A 12 -24.55 -6.60 -5.12
C ASN A 12 -23.02 -6.64 -5.11
N LEU A 13 -22.40 -7.07 -4.00
CA LEU A 13 -20.95 -7.24 -3.91
C LEU A 13 -20.46 -8.32 -4.87
N ARG A 14 -21.19 -9.43 -4.99
CA ARG A 14 -20.92 -10.51 -5.94
C ARG A 14 -20.87 -9.97 -7.37
N ARG A 15 -21.89 -9.20 -7.76
CA ARG A 15 -21.96 -8.55 -9.09
C ARG A 15 -20.82 -7.57 -9.29
N PHE A 16 -20.58 -6.72 -8.29
CA PHE A 16 -19.49 -5.74 -8.31
C PHE A 16 -18.14 -6.40 -8.55
N TYR A 17 -17.78 -7.46 -7.81
CA TYR A 17 -16.48 -8.11 -8.00
C TYR A 17 -16.35 -8.77 -9.38
N ALA A 18 -17.42 -9.27 -9.98
CA ALA A 18 -17.37 -9.83 -11.33
C ALA A 18 -17.18 -8.74 -12.42
N GLU A 19 -17.89 -7.62 -12.26
CA GLU A 19 -18.07 -6.61 -13.31
C GLU A 19 -17.15 -5.39 -13.17
N ALA A 20 -16.58 -5.11 -11.99
CA ALA A 20 -15.80 -3.90 -11.76
C ALA A 20 -14.60 -3.78 -12.72
N ARG A 21 -14.51 -2.64 -13.41
CA ARG A 21 -13.40 -2.28 -14.32
C ARG A 21 -12.90 -0.86 -14.04
N ASN A 22 -11.65 -0.59 -14.40
CA ASN A 22 -11.08 0.76 -14.37
C ASN A 22 -11.67 1.63 -15.50
N LYS A 23 -11.28 2.90 -15.56
CA LYS A 23 -11.75 3.84 -16.61
C LYS A 23 -11.43 3.38 -18.03
N SER A 24 -10.40 2.56 -18.20
CA SER A 24 -9.97 1.98 -19.49
C SER A 24 -10.68 0.65 -19.82
N GLY A 25 -11.60 0.19 -18.97
CA GLY A 25 -12.30 -1.09 -19.16
C GLY A 25 -11.52 -2.33 -18.70
N GLU A 26 -10.34 -2.16 -18.10
CA GLU A 26 -9.50 -3.27 -17.64
C GLU A 26 -9.87 -3.75 -16.24
N SER A 27 -9.45 -4.98 -15.90
CA SER A 27 -9.62 -5.54 -14.55
C SER A 27 -8.80 -4.76 -13.52
N TYR A 28 -9.37 -4.53 -12.35
CA TYR A 28 -8.63 -4.00 -11.20
C TYR A 28 -7.59 -5.00 -10.69
N SER A 29 -6.53 -4.49 -10.06
CA SER A 29 -5.54 -5.31 -9.37
C SER A 29 -6.14 -5.99 -8.13
N LYS A 30 -5.46 -7.03 -7.64
CA LYS A 30 -5.80 -7.69 -6.37
C LYS A 30 -5.91 -6.69 -5.20
N SER A 31 -4.94 -5.77 -5.09
CA SER A 31 -4.91 -4.78 -4.01
C SER A 31 -6.10 -3.81 -4.10
N SER A 32 -6.48 -3.38 -5.30
CA SER A 32 -7.66 -2.54 -5.50
C SER A 32 -8.96 -3.25 -5.13
N LEU A 33 -9.15 -4.51 -5.55
CA LEU A 33 -10.35 -5.28 -5.22
C LEU A 33 -10.50 -5.51 -3.71
N LEU A 34 -9.41 -5.86 -3.01
CA LEU A 34 -9.40 -5.98 -1.55
C LEU A 34 -9.62 -4.62 -0.86
N GLY A 35 -9.05 -3.56 -1.42
CA GLY A 35 -9.26 -2.18 -0.96
C GLY A 35 -10.71 -1.74 -1.07
N PHE A 36 -11.43 -2.13 -2.13
CA PHE A 36 -12.87 -1.88 -2.25
C PHE A 36 -13.65 -2.60 -1.16
N ARG A 37 -13.38 -3.90 -0.92
CA ARG A 37 -14.03 -4.64 0.19
C ARG A 37 -13.84 -3.93 1.53
N LEU A 38 -12.61 -3.53 1.85
CA LEU A 38 -12.30 -2.81 3.09
C LEU A 38 -12.97 -1.44 3.15
N SER A 39 -13.06 -0.73 2.02
CA SER A 39 -13.70 0.58 1.95
C SER A 39 -15.21 0.48 2.14
N PHE A 40 -15.86 -0.54 1.55
CA PHE A 40 -17.27 -0.82 1.77
C PHE A 40 -17.54 -1.22 3.23
N GLU A 41 -16.72 -2.10 3.81
CA GLU A 41 -16.84 -2.47 5.22
C GLU A 41 -16.73 -1.24 6.12
N ARG A 42 -15.70 -0.40 5.91
CA ARG A 42 -15.50 0.84 6.68
C ARG A 42 -16.69 1.78 6.55
N TYR A 43 -17.18 2.00 5.34
CA TYR A 43 -18.32 2.91 5.10
C TYR A 43 -19.60 2.39 5.77
N LEU A 44 -19.92 1.10 5.63
CA LEU A 44 -21.11 0.51 6.23
C LEU A 44 -21.07 0.49 7.78
N ASN A 45 -19.87 0.48 8.35
CA ASN A 45 -19.67 0.49 9.80
C ASN A 45 -19.46 1.88 10.38
N ALA A 46 -19.26 2.90 9.55
CA ALA A 46 -19.19 4.28 10.01
C ALA A 46 -20.57 4.80 10.41
N LEU A 47 -20.59 5.83 11.26
CA LEU A 47 -21.82 6.57 11.55
C LEU A 47 -22.34 7.23 10.27
N PRO A 48 -23.66 7.29 10.05
CA PRO A 48 -24.74 6.86 10.96
C PRO A 48 -25.16 5.39 10.83
N LEU A 49 -24.57 4.64 9.88
CA LEU A 49 -25.04 3.29 9.52
C LEU A 49 -24.73 2.24 10.59
N SER A 50 -23.54 2.31 11.20
CA SER A 50 -23.10 1.47 12.33
C SER A 50 -23.46 -0.01 12.22
N ARG A 51 -23.36 -0.60 11.02
CA ARG A 51 -23.93 -1.93 10.75
C ARG A 51 -23.17 -3.10 11.40
N GLY A 52 -21.96 -2.87 11.91
CA GLY A 52 -21.14 -3.88 12.58
C GLY A 52 -20.77 -5.09 11.71
N LEU A 53 -20.72 -4.92 10.38
CA LEU A 53 -20.48 -6.00 9.42
C LEU A 53 -18.99 -6.33 9.29
N LYS A 54 -18.67 -7.61 9.07
CA LYS A 54 -17.32 -8.10 8.77
C LYS A 54 -17.32 -8.83 7.43
N LEU A 55 -17.15 -8.10 6.33
CA LEU A 55 -17.37 -8.61 4.98
C LEU A 55 -16.43 -9.76 4.60
N SER A 56 -15.26 -9.86 5.24
CA SER A 56 -14.27 -10.90 4.96
C SER A 56 -14.52 -12.22 5.67
N SER A 57 -15.15 -12.21 6.85
CA SER A 57 -15.28 -13.39 7.73
C SER A 57 -16.71 -13.78 8.02
N ASP A 58 -17.68 -12.90 7.78
CA ASP A 58 -19.09 -13.17 8.00
C ASP A 58 -19.63 -14.16 6.93
N PRO A 59 -20.14 -15.34 7.34
CA PRO A 59 -20.60 -16.38 6.42
C PRO A 59 -21.71 -15.92 5.47
N ARG A 60 -22.46 -14.87 5.82
CA ARG A 60 -23.54 -14.31 4.98
C ARG A 60 -23.01 -13.69 3.68
N PHE A 61 -21.71 -13.40 3.61
CA PHE A 61 -21.04 -12.88 2.41
C PHE A 61 -20.25 -13.96 1.64
N LYS A 62 -20.56 -15.25 1.85
CA LYS A 62 -19.83 -16.36 1.21
C LYS A 62 -19.79 -16.23 -0.32
N ARG A 63 -20.92 -15.94 -0.97
CA ARG A 63 -21.01 -15.94 -2.44
C ARG A 63 -20.23 -14.78 -3.06
N SER A 64 -20.29 -13.59 -2.46
CA SER A 64 -19.47 -12.47 -2.93
C SER A 64 -17.97 -12.71 -2.73
N ASN A 65 -17.57 -13.31 -1.61
CA ASN A 65 -16.17 -13.67 -1.37
C ASN A 65 -15.67 -14.78 -2.31
N GLU A 66 -16.50 -15.75 -2.69
CA GLU A 66 -16.15 -16.76 -3.71
C GLU A 66 -15.85 -16.11 -5.06
N ILE A 67 -16.67 -15.16 -5.50
CA ILE A 67 -16.41 -14.42 -6.75
C ILE A 67 -15.15 -13.57 -6.63
N LEU A 68 -14.96 -12.85 -5.53
CA LEU A 68 -13.73 -12.09 -5.30
C LEU A 68 -12.48 -12.98 -5.38
N ASN A 69 -12.51 -14.15 -4.74
CA ASN A 69 -11.41 -15.12 -4.77
C ASN A 69 -11.20 -15.66 -6.19
N ALA A 70 -12.26 -15.98 -6.93
CA ALA A 70 -12.15 -16.41 -8.31
C ALA A 70 -11.49 -15.35 -9.21
N GLN A 71 -11.81 -14.06 -9.01
CA GLN A 71 -11.17 -12.96 -9.71
C GLN A 71 -9.68 -12.84 -9.36
N ILE A 72 -9.32 -12.98 -8.07
CA ILE A 72 -7.93 -12.96 -7.62
C ILE A 72 -7.14 -14.12 -8.23
N VAL A 73 -7.69 -15.33 -8.24
CA VAL A 73 -7.07 -16.50 -8.87
C VAL A 73 -6.90 -16.27 -10.38
N ARG A 74 -7.88 -15.66 -11.05
CA ARG A 74 -7.78 -15.31 -12.48
C ARG A 74 -6.65 -14.31 -12.72
N LEU A 75 -6.53 -13.26 -11.91
CA LEU A 75 -5.45 -12.28 -12.01
C LEU A 75 -4.08 -12.92 -11.82
N LYS A 76 -3.96 -13.85 -10.86
CA LYS A 76 -2.74 -14.64 -10.64
C LYS A 76 -2.35 -15.45 -11.87
N ARG A 77 -3.31 -16.17 -12.47
CA ARG A 77 -3.08 -16.94 -13.70
C ARG A 77 -2.65 -16.07 -14.88
N GLN A 78 -3.06 -14.81 -14.90
CA GLN A 78 -2.66 -13.83 -15.92
C GLN A 78 -1.31 -13.14 -15.62
N GLY A 79 -0.62 -13.51 -14.53
CA GLY A 79 0.61 -12.84 -14.09
C GLY A 79 0.40 -11.44 -13.51
N LYS A 80 -0.86 -11.02 -13.33
CA LYS A 80 -1.25 -9.67 -12.84
C LYS A 80 -1.35 -9.58 -11.31
N GLU A 81 -0.89 -10.60 -10.58
CA GLU A 81 -0.79 -10.55 -9.12
C GLU A 81 0.50 -9.85 -8.66
N ASN A 82 1.55 -9.86 -9.48
CA ASN A 82 2.86 -9.38 -9.07
C ASN A 82 2.88 -7.86 -8.96
N VAL A 83 3.42 -7.38 -7.84
CA VAL A 83 3.79 -5.99 -7.68
C VAL A 83 4.99 -5.75 -8.59
N THR A 84 4.84 -4.88 -9.59
CA THR A 84 5.99 -4.39 -10.35
C THR A 84 6.84 -3.55 -9.42
N HIS A 85 7.94 -4.11 -8.94
CA HIS A 85 8.91 -3.37 -8.16
C HIS A 85 9.63 -2.37 -9.06
N LYS A 86 9.97 -1.21 -8.49
CA LYS A 86 10.88 -0.27 -9.16
C LYS A 86 12.23 -0.96 -9.34
N PRO A 87 12.97 -0.68 -10.44
CA PRO A 87 14.32 -1.19 -10.59
C PRO A 87 15.19 -0.78 -9.39
N ALA A 88 16.21 -1.59 -9.10
CA ALA A 88 17.21 -1.23 -8.12
C ALA A 88 17.90 0.08 -8.53
N LEU A 89 18.35 0.85 -7.54
CA LEU A 89 19.15 2.03 -7.82
C LEU A 89 20.58 1.58 -8.08
N GLU A 90 21.05 1.77 -9.32
CA GLU A 90 22.39 1.34 -9.71
C GLU A 90 23.49 2.24 -9.13
N SER A 91 24.72 1.73 -9.08
CA SER A 91 25.86 2.47 -8.52
C SER A 91 26.13 3.77 -9.28
N GLU A 92 25.95 3.78 -10.60
CA GLU A 92 26.11 4.95 -11.45
C GLU A 92 25.05 6.01 -11.13
N ASP A 93 23.82 5.60 -10.82
CA ASP A 93 22.74 6.51 -10.46
C ASP A 93 22.96 7.11 -9.06
N LEU A 94 23.50 6.33 -8.13
CA LEU A 94 23.97 6.84 -6.83
C LEU A 94 25.07 7.91 -7.01
N MET A 95 26.01 7.70 -7.93
CA MET A 95 27.08 8.66 -8.21
C MET A 95 26.53 9.95 -8.80
N LYS A 96 25.60 9.88 -9.76
CA LYS A 96 24.88 11.06 -10.28
C LYS A 96 24.16 11.81 -9.17
N LEU A 97 23.46 11.06 -8.30
CA LEU A 97 22.73 11.65 -7.17
C LEU A 97 23.69 12.44 -6.26
N LYS A 98 24.87 11.89 -5.92
CA LYS A 98 25.86 12.58 -5.06
C LYS A 98 26.31 13.94 -5.59
N THR A 99 26.35 14.09 -6.92
CA THR A 99 26.68 15.36 -7.58
C THR A 99 25.48 16.29 -7.80
N TRP A 100 24.28 15.84 -7.46
CA TRP A 100 23.04 16.55 -7.77
C TRP A 100 22.76 17.68 -6.76
N PRO A 101 22.37 18.89 -7.22
CA PRO A 101 22.11 20.02 -6.33
C PRO A 101 21.04 19.76 -5.25
N ALA A 102 20.06 18.89 -5.53
CA ALA A 102 18.98 18.60 -4.58
C ALA A 102 19.43 17.81 -3.34
N ILE A 103 20.61 17.19 -3.36
CA ILE A 103 21.21 16.52 -2.19
C ILE A 103 22.61 17.04 -1.87
N ALA A 104 22.93 18.25 -2.31
CA ALA A 104 24.19 18.93 -2.00
C ALA A 104 24.35 19.18 -0.49
N LEU A 105 25.60 19.15 -0.02
CA LEU A 105 25.92 19.40 1.38
C LEU A 105 26.02 20.90 1.72
N SER A 106 26.10 21.77 0.70
CA SER A 106 26.34 23.21 0.84
C SER A 106 25.09 24.03 1.14
N ASN A 107 23.89 23.44 1.04
CA ASN A 107 22.61 24.12 1.28
C ASN A 107 21.83 23.37 2.36
N PRO A 108 21.33 24.02 3.43
CA PRO A 108 20.60 23.36 4.52
C PRO A 108 19.45 22.47 4.06
N LEU A 109 18.66 22.90 3.06
CA LEU A 109 17.53 22.11 2.56
C LEU A 109 17.99 20.89 1.74
N ALA A 110 19.05 21.05 0.96
CA ALA A 110 19.64 19.95 0.21
C ALA A 110 20.35 18.95 1.13
N LEU A 111 20.99 19.42 2.20
CA LEU A 111 21.58 18.58 3.24
C LEU A 111 20.50 17.76 3.96
N LEU A 112 19.36 18.38 4.30
CA LEU A 112 18.23 17.65 4.88
C LEU A 112 17.74 16.54 3.93
N SER A 113 17.61 16.84 2.64
CA SER A 113 17.20 15.87 1.61
C SER A 113 18.23 14.75 1.46
N ASN A 114 19.52 15.06 1.54
CA ASN A 114 20.62 14.09 1.54
C ASN A 114 20.53 13.13 2.74
N VAL A 115 20.38 13.66 3.96
CA VAL A 115 20.24 12.86 5.18
C VAL A 115 18.99 11.97 5.07
N TRP A 116 17.88 12.53 4.60
CA TRP A 116 16.65 11.78 4.41
C TRP A 116 16.79 10.64 3.41
N PHE A 117 17.46 10.87 2.29
CA PHE A 117 17.75 9.84 1.31
C PHE A 117 18.59 8.71 1.92
N ASN A 118 19.70 9.03 2.60
CA ASN A 118 20.57 8.04 3.21
C ASN A 118 19.85 7.22 4.28
N VAL A 119 19.04 7.85 5.13
CA VAL A 119 18.27 7.16 6.15
C VAL A 119 17.29 6.16 5.53
N VAL A 120 16.60 6.53 4.45
CA VAL A 120 15.68 5.62 3.74
C VAL A 120 16.44 4.50 3.04
N LEU A 121 17.55 4.82 2.37
CA LEU A 121 18.33 3.87 1.60
C LEU A 121 18.95 2.77 2.49
N PHE A 122 19.56 3.15 3.62
CA PHE A 122 20.30 2.20 4.46
C PHE A 122 19.45 1.54 5.54
N PHE A 123 18.42 2.20 6.06
CA PHE A 123 17.56 1.63 7.11
C PHE A 123 16.20 1.13 6.59
N CYS A 124 15.95 1.21 5.27
CA CYS A 124 14.73 0.74 4.61
C CYS A 124 13.43 1.27 5.27
N ARG A 125 13.49 2.48 5.85
CA ARG A 125 12.35 3.07 6.57
C ARG A 125 11.32 3.61 5.58
N ARG A 126 10.06 3.22 5.76
CA ARG A 126 8.94 3.80 5.00
C ARG A 126 8.79 5.27 5.38
N GLY A 127 8.67 6.17 4.39
CA GLY A 127 8.71 7.61 4.62
C GLY A 127 7.69 8.11 5.67
N ARG A 128 6.40 7.83 5.48
CA ARG A 128 5.34 8.33 6.40
C ARG A 128 5.29 7.61 7.74
N GLU A 129 5.53 6.30 7.77
CA GLU A 129 5.38 5.49 8.99
C GLU A 129 6.65 5.49 9.84
N GLY A 130 7.82 5.66 9.24
CA GLY A 130 9.07 5.36 9.90
C GLY A 130 10.08 6.50 10.00
N GLN A 131 10.09 7.43 9.05
CA GLN A 131 11.12 8.47 9.00
C GLN A 131 10.72 9.75 9.76
N ARG A 132 9.43 10.12 9.72
CA ARG A 132 8.92 11.32 10.41
C ARG A 132 8.98 11.25 11.93
N GLN A 133 9.06 10.04 12.47
CA GLN A 133 9.11 9.78 13.91
C GLN A 133 10.54 9.61 14.42
N LEU A 134 11.57 9.71 13.55
CA LEU A 134 12.95 9.60 13.98
C LEU A 134 13.35 10.85 14.75
N GLU A 135 13.86 10.61 15.95
CA GLU A 135 14.45 11.61 16.81
C GLU A 135 15.97 11.44 16.85
N LYS A 136 16.68 12.40 17.43
CA LYS A 136 18.15 12.28 17.61
C LYS A 136 18.51 11.03 18.42
N THR A 137 17.66 10.68 19.38
CA THR A 137 17.78 9.49 20.25
C THR A 137 17.49 8.18 19.50
N SER A 138 16.91 8.23 18.30
CA SER A 138 16.74 7.04 17.45
C SER A 138 18.05 6.54 16.84
N PHE A 139 19.12 7.33 16.92
CA PHE A 139 20.44 6.97 16.42
C PHE A 139 21.43 6.85 17.58
N LYS A 140 22.20 5.76 17.59
CA LYS A 140 23.32 5.57 18.50
C LYS A 140 24.60 5.41 17.69
N PHE A 141 25.61 6.17 18.06
CA PHE A 141 26.95 6.01 17.52
C PHE A 141 27.71 5.06 18.44
N GLU A 142 28.20 3.96 17.87
CA GLU A 142 29.05 2.99 18.54
C GLU A 142 30.36 2.88 17.78
N VAL A 143 31.38 2.40 18.48
CA VAL A 143 32.72 2.22 17.92
C VAL A 143 32.90 0.74 17.61
N ASP A 144 33.33 0.42 16.38
CA ASP A 144 33.61 -0.95 15.96
C ASP A 144 34.85 -1.52 16.69
N ALA A 145 35.10 -2.82 16.54
CA ALA A 145 36.26 -3.48 17.14
C ALA A 145 37.62 -2.92 16.66
N SER A 146 37.63 -2.15 15.56
CA SER A 146 38.81 -1.48 15.00
C SER A 146 38.96 -0.03 15.48
N GLY A 147 38.08 0.45 16.37
CA GLY A 147 38.14 1.81 16.89
C GLY A 147 37.49 2.87 15.99
N ARG A 148 36.62 2.49 15.04
CA ARG A 148 35.95 3.41 14.10
C ARG A 148 34.45 3.51 14.31
#